data_AF-A0A841ZU89-F1
#
_entry.id   AF-A0A841ZU89-F1
#
_cell.length_a   1.000
_cell.length_b   1.000
_cell.length_c   1.000
_cell.angle_alpha   90.00
_cell.angle_beta   90.00
_cell.angle_gamma   90.00
#
_symmetry.space_group_name_H-M   'P 1'
#
loop_
_entity.id
_entity.type
_entity.pdbx_description
1 polymer ?
#
loop_
_entity_poly.entity_id
_entity_poly.type
_entity_poly.pdbx_seq_one_letter_code
_entity_poly.pdbx_strand_id
1 'polypeptide(L)'
;MKKTKPLKRMLGVSFVALLLGGAVTFAFWHVQADEIEKAGTSEDLITSNKTWVDAKTEIPLTNDIHFVTQKKGTSVKIVGDGDLQIEVVDTQLLKEMADENPDFKGIKKYRLRVEADRVADYLNNERYVFPVEHGYKGLSNYQISAGERKIRSADEAIALTKKNTNWAVETTLPVEYSDDLAEDAVDVLKMNVSSGKLEMDDSFRADYKKVEAHAKMFRYNFTVEKNSLLVFKSEEEVQIDEPIGIEYLMK
;
A
#
# COMPACT_ATOMS: atom_id res chain seq x y z
N MET A 1 47.50 4.36 -55.62
CA MET A 1 47.44 3.12 -54.81
C MET A 1 46.26 3.21 -53.86
N LYS A 2 45.49 2.11 -53.79
CA LYS A 2 44.62 1.57 -52.71
C LYS A 2 44.18 2.52 -51.58
N LYS A 3 42.97 2.48 -51.04
CA LYS A 3 41.64 1.87 -51.29
C LYS A 3 40.93 2.15 -49.96
N THR A 4 39.77 2.81 -49.92
CA THR A 4 38.77 2.60 -48.84
C THR A 4 37.39 3.06 -49.32
N LYS A 5 36.59 2.07 -49.74
CA LYS A 5 35.11 2.09 -49.71
C LYS A 5 34.68 1.53 -48.33
N PRO A 6 33.39 1.56 -47.96
CA PRO A 6 32.49 2.71 -47.92
C PRO A 6 31.85 2.87 -46.52
N LEU A 7 31.44 4.10 -46.21
CA LEU A 7 30.36 4.42 -45.26
C LEU A 7 29.14 3.53 -45.59
N LYS A 8 28.86 2.50 -44.78
CA LYS A 8 27.59 1.74 -44.65
C LYS A 8 27.88 0.42 -43.93
N ARG A 9 28.00 0.45 -42.59
CA ARG A 9 27.77 -0.71 -41.68
C ARG A 9 27.90 -0.42 -40.18
N MET A 10 27.72 0.83 -39.73
CA MET A 10 27.81 1.18 -38.31
C MET A 10 26.63 2.03 -37.84
N LEU A 11 25.43 1.65 -38.27
CA LEU A 11 24.15 2.22 -37.81
C LEU A 11 23.24 1.16 -37.16
N GLY A 12 23.78 -0.03 -36.85
CA GLY A 12 23.01 -1.19 -36.40
C GLY A 12 23.41 -1.78 -35.05
N VAL A 13 24.12 -1.05 -34.19
CA VAL A 13 24.49 -1.53 -32.85
C VAL A 13 24.18 -0.52 -31.73
N SER A 14 23.87 0.74 -32.04
CA SER A 14 23.61 1.75 -31.00
C SER A 14 22.15 1.86 -30.54
N PHE A 15 21.23 1.08 -31.11
CA PHE A 15 19.80 1.13 -30.74
C PHE A 15 19.34 -0.02 -29.84
N VAL A 16 20.14 -1.09 -29.70
CA VAL A 16 19.80 -2.24 -28.82
C VAL A 16 20.38 -2.06 -27.42
N ALA A 17 21.41 -1.24 -27.24
CA ALA A 17 21.95 -0.89 -25.92
C ALA A 17 21.08 0.14 -25.16
N LEU A 18 20.15 0.82 -25.85
CA LEU A 18 19.21 1.78 -25.24
C LEU A 18 17.94 1.14 -24.68
N LEU A 19 17.69 -0.15 -24.93
CA LEU A 19 16.50 -0.86 -24.44
C LEU A 19 16.76 -1.80 -23.26
N LEU A 20 18.01 -1.90 -22.77
CA LEU A 20 18.38 -2.79 -21.67
C LEU A 20 18.89 -2.07 -20.41
N GLY A 21 18.90 -0.74 -20.40
CA GLY A 21 19.40 0.08 -19.28
C GLY A 21 18.34 0.95 -18.58
N GLY A 22 17.05 0.76 -18.87
CA GLY A 22 15.96 1.64 -18.43
C GLY A 22 15.24 1.23 -17.14
N ALA A 23 15.89 0.53 -16.22
CA ALA A 23 15.25 0.05 -14.99
C ALA A 23 15.93 0.52 -13.69
N VAL A 24 16.96 1.37 -13.74
CA VAL A 24 17.69 1.79 -12.53
C VAL A 24 18.05 3.27 -12.60
N THR A 25 17.06 4.16 -12.47
CA THR A 25 17.25 5.52 -11.94
C THR A 25 15.88 6.19 -11.75
N PHE A 26 15.23 5.96 -10.62
CA PHE A 26 14.29 6.93 -10.05
C PHE A 26 14.91 7.44 -8.75
N ALA A 27 15.76 8.46 -8.91
CA ALA A 27 16.32 9.23 -7.81
C ALA A 27 15.51 10.54 -7.69
N PHE A 28 15.00 10.78 -6.48
CA PHE A 28 14.73 12.06 -5.83
C PHE A 28 15.02 13.35 -6.63
N TRP A 29 13.98 14.18 -6.84
CA TRP A 29 13.93 15.57 -6.35
C TRP A 29 12.56 16.23 -6.52
N HIS A 30 12.14 16.95 -5.47
CA HIS A 30 10.88 17.70 -5.30
C HIS A 30 10.80 18.98 -6.15
N VAL A 31 9.60 19.26 -6.69
CA VAL A 31 9.08 20.63 -6.90
C VAL A 31 7.58 20.66 -6.56
N GLN A 32 7.26 21.45 -5.54
CA GLN A 32 6.01 22.12 -5.14
C GLN A 32 4.65 21.62 -5.66
N ALA A 33 3.84 21.17 -4.68
CA ALA A 33 2.43 21.47 -4.46
C ALA A 33 1.53 21.62 -5.69
N ASP A 34 0.99 20.50 -6.14
CA ASP A 34 -0.43 20.27 -6.45
C ASP A 34 -0.59 18.74 -6.61
N GLU A 35 -1.66 18.18 -6.04
CA GLU A 35 -2.12 16.78 -6.14
C GLU A 35 -1.02 15.71 -6.23
N ILE A 36 -0.76 15.00 -5.13
CA ILE A 36 0.25 13.95 -5.07
C ILE A 36 -0.03 12.92 -6.18
N GLU A 37 0.75 13.02 -7.27
CA GLU A 37 0.67 12.14 -8.42
C GLU A 37 0.85 10.71 -7.92
N LYS A 38 -0.10 9.84 -8.27
CA LYS A 38 0.07 8.38 -8.18
C LYS A 38 1.49 8.05 -8.66
N ALA A 39 2.24 7.22 -7.91
CA ALA A 39 3.67 6.97 -8.14
C ALA A 39 4.03 6.29 -9.50
N GLY A 40 3.10 6.26 -10.45
CA GLY A 40 3.23 5.83 -11.83
C GLY A 40 1.94 6.19 -12.58
N THR A 41 1.95 6.07 -13.91
CA THR A 41 0.70 6.23 -14.67
C THR A 41 -0.28 5.11 -14.32
N SER A 42 -1.59 5.33 -14.52
CA SER A 42 -2.61 4.28 -14.34
C SER A 42 -2.27 3.02 -15.15
N GLU A 43 -1.70 3.16 -16.35
CA GLU A 43 -1.27 2.02 -17.18
C GLU A 43 -0.09 1.24 -16.56
N ASP A 44 0.89 1.94 -15.99
CA ASP A 44 2.03 1.33 -15.30
C ASP A 44 1.58 0.55 -14.05
N LEU A 45 0.71 1.16 -13.24
CA LEU A 45 0.17 0.56 -12.02
C LEU A 45 -0.68 -0.68 -12.34
N ILE A 46 -1.55 -0.61 -13.35
CA ILE A 46 -2.32 -1.76 -13.82
C ILE A 46 -1.39 -2.91 -14.25
N THR A 47 -0.33 -2.60 -14.99
CA THR A 47 0.61 -3.61 -15.51
C THR A 47 1.43 -4.24 -14.38
N SER A 48 1.95 -3.42 -13.47
CA SER A 48 2.68 -3.86 -12.28
C SER A 48 1.81 -4.76 -11.40
N ASN A 49 0.60 -4.31 -11.07
CA ASN A 49 -0.28 -5.03 -10.15
C ASN A 49 -0.83 -6.33 -10.75
N LYS A 50 -1.04 -6.38 -12.08
CA LYS A 50 -1.33 -7.65 -12.76
C LYS A 50 -0.19 -8.65 -12.63
N THR A 51 1.05 -8.20 -12.73
CA THR A 51 2.24 -9.07 -12.60
C THR A 51 2.26 -9.75 -11.23
N TRP A 52 1.95 -9.01 -10.15
CA TRP A 52 1.86 -9.58 -8.80
C TRP A 52 0.77 -10.66 -8.68
N VAL A 53 -0.41 -10.41 -9.25
CA VAL A 53 -1.54 -11.37 -9.23
C VAL A 53 -1.22 -12.62 -10.05
N ASP A 54 -0.63 -12.44 -11.24
CA ASP A 54 -0.27 -13.51 -12.18
C ASP A 54 0.88 -14.38 -11.64
N ALA A 55 1.80 -13.79 -10.88
CA ALA A 55 2.87 -14.50 -10.17
C ALA A 55 2.36 -15.40 -9.04
N LYS A 56 1.05 -15.41 -8.76
CA LYS A 56 0.43 -16.13 -7.65
C LYS A 56 1.03 -15.78 -6.29
N THR A 57 1.31 -14.50 -6.12
CA THR A 57 1.75 -13.95 -4.84
C THR A 57 0.70 -14.26 -3.77
N GLU A 58 1.18 -14.60 -2.58
CA GLU A 58 0.31 -14.82 -1.44
C GLU A 58 -0.40 -13.52 -1.05
N ILE A 59 -1.70 -13.60 -0.82
CA ILE A 59 -2.56 -12.48 -0.49
C ILE A 59 -2.81 -12.51 1.02
N PRO A 60 -2.27 -11.55 1.80
CA PRO A 60 -2.65 -11.43 3.18
C PRO A 60 -4.11 -10.98 3.30
N LEU A 61 -4.84 -11.49 4.29
CA LEU A 61 -6.13 -10.97 4.75
C LEU A 61 -5.97 -10.29 6.12
N THR A 62 -5.12 -10.87 6.94
CA THR A 62 -4.61 -10.36 8.21
C THR A 62 -3.09 -10.52 8.25
N ASN A 63 -2.45 -10.32 9.40
CA ASN A 63 -1.01 -10.58 9.55
C ASN A 63 -0.67 -12.07 9.50
N ASP A 64 -1.60 -12.93 9.93
CA ASP A 64 -1.34 -14.37 10.10
C ASP A 64 -2.20 -15.25 9.16
N ILE A 65 -3.20 -14.66 8.48
CA ILE A 65 -4.07 -15.36 7.53
C ILE A 65 -3.79 -14.87 6.12
N HIS A 66 -3.45 -15.82 5.27
CA HIS A 66 -3.09 -15.57 3.88
C HIS A 66 -3.61 -16.67 2.95
N PHE A 67 -3.69 -16.37 1.65
CA PHE A 67 -4.04 -17.36 0.64
C PHE A 67 -3.37 -17.07 -0.70
N VAL A 68 -3.08 -18.12 -1.46
CA VAL A 68 -2.56 -17.99 -2.83
C VAL A 68 -3.69 -17.69 -3.81
N THR A 69 -3.43 -16.86 -4.82
CA THR A 69 -4.41 -16.57 -5.88
C THR A 69 -4.91 -17.88 -6.51
N GLN A 70 -6.21 -17.92 -6.87
CA GLN A 70 -6.91 -19.10 -7.41
C GLN A 70 -7.40 -20.15 -6.37
N LYS A 71 -7.30 -19.90 -5.06
CA LYS A 71 -7.99 -20.72 -4.06
C LYS A 71 -9.52 -20.68 -4.29
N LYS A 72 -10.17 -21.85 -4.24
CA LYS A 72 -11.63 -21.94 -4.41
C LYS A 72 -12.34 -21.04 -3.38
N GLY A 73 -13.37 -20.32 -3.80
CA GLY A 73 -14.08 -19.38 -2.91
C GLY A 73 -13.33 -18.07 -2.66
N THR A 74 -12.26 -17.80 -3.42
CA THR A 74 -11.59 -16.49 -3.45
C THR A 74 -11.61 -15.92 -4.88
N SER A 75 -11.55 -14.59 -4.98
CA SER A 75 -11.42 -13.87 -6.25
C SER A 75 -10.47 -12.70 -6.04
N VAL A 76 -9.51 -12.53 -6.94
CA VAL A 76 -8.52 -11.45 -6.90
C VAL A 76 -8.44 -10.87 -8.31
N LYS A 77 -8.61 -9.57 -8.45
CA LYS A 77 -8.59 -8.89 -9.74
C LYS A 77 -8.10 -7.44 -9.61
N ILE A 78 -7.60 -6.90 -10.70
CA ILE A 78 -7.28 -5.48 -10.84
C ILE A 78 -8.49 -4.74 -11.41
N VAL A 79 -8.88 -3.62 -10.79
CA VAL A 79 -10.04 -2.80 -11.17
C VAL A 79 -9.65 -1.32 -11.29
N GLY A 80 -10.45 -0.55 -12.04
CA GLY A 80 -10.24 0.89 -12.20
C GLY A 80 -8.82 1.23 -12.66
N ASP A 81 -8.16 2.10 -11.91
CA ASP A 81 -6.81 2.62 -12.18
C ASP A 81 -5.67 1.72 -11.68
N GLY A 82 -5.94 0.43 -11.43
CA GLY A 82 -4.92 -0.50 -10.95
C GLY A 82 -5.15 -1.03 -9.54
N ASP A 83 -6.26 -0.66 -8.90
CA ASP A 83 -6.62 -1.11 -7.56
C ASP A 83 -6.76 -2.62 -7.50
N LEU A 84 -6.32 -3.21 -6.39
CA LEU A 84 -6.50 -4.62 -6.11
C LEU A 84 -7.87 -4.82 -5.45
N GLN A 85 -8.74 -5.63 -6.06
CA GLN A 85 -9.96 -6.10 -5.43
C GLN A 85 -9.83 -7.58 -5.06
N ILE A 86 -10.05 -7.86 -3.77
CA ILE A 86 -10.09 -9.20 -3.19
C ILE A 86 -11.52 -9.49 -2.73
N GLU A 87 -12.03 -10.69 -3.00
CA GLU A 87 -13.28 -11.18 -2.45
C GLU A 87 -13.11 -12.61 -1.92
N VAL A 88 -13.67 -12.90 -0.75
CA VAL A 88 -13.62 -14.23 -0.12
C VAL A 88 -15.02 -14.65 0.32
N VAL A 89 -15.41 -15.85 -0.11
CA VAL A 89 -16.61 -16.59 0.33
C VAL A 89 -16.26 -18.00 0.83
N ASP A 90 -14.98 -18.36 0.83
CA ASP A 90 -14.47 -19.60 1.40
C ASP A 90 -14.78 -19.65 2.90
N THR A 91 -15.63 -20.58 3.32
CA THR A 91 -16.13 -20.61 4.69
C THR A 91 -15.07 -21.00 5.72
N GLN A 92 -14.00 -21.67 5.29
CA GLN A 92 -12.89 -22.00 6.19
C GLN A 92 -12.04 -20.76 6.45
N LEU A 93 -11.65 -20.02 5.40
CA LEU A 93 -10.91 -18.76 5.54
C LEU A 93 -11.71 -17.73 6.36
N LEU A 94 -13.00 -17.55 6.06
CA LEU A 94 -13.84 -16.62 6.82
C LEU A 94 -13.98 -17.02 8.30
N LYS A 95 -13.93 -18.33 8.59
CA LYS A 95 -13.92 -18.83 9.96
C LYS A 95 -12.58 -18.54 10.65
N GLU A 96 -11.46 -18.83 9.99
CA GLU A 96 -10.12 -18.51 10.50
C GLU A 96 -10.01 -17.02 10.84
N MET A 97 -10.52 -16.14 9.96
CA MET A 97 -10.59 -14.69 10.24
C MET A 97 -11.44 -14.39 11.48
N ALA A 98 -12.62 -15.00 11.61
CA ALA A 98 -13.49 -14.83 12.77
C ALA A 98 -12.93 -15.40 14.08
N ASP A 99 -12.06 -16.41 14.00
CA ASP A 99 -11.35 -16.97 15.14
C ASP A 99 -10.19 -16.04 15.58
N GLU A 100 -9.58 -15.29 14.64
CA GLU A 100 -8.54 -14.27 14.93
C GLU A 100 -9.13 -12.96 15.48
N ASN A 101 -10.18 -12.42 14.84
CA ASN A 101 -10.83 -11.18 15.26
C ASN A 101 -12.37 -11.35 15.29
N PRO A 102 -13.02 -11.12 16.46
CA PRO A 102 -14.47 -11.20 16.62
C PRO A 102 -15.31 -10.35 15.67
N ASP A 103 -14.77 -9.26 15.09
CA ASP A 103 -15.50 -8.38 14.17
C ASP A 103 -15.92 -9.10 12.88
N PHE A 104 -15.13 -10.10 12.47
CA PHE A 104 -15.40 -10.98 11.34
C PHE A 104 -16.46 -12.04 11.67
N LYS A 105 -16.97 -12.12 12.90
CA LYS A 105 -17.95 -13.14 13.27
C LYS A 105 -19.24 -13.01 12.46
N GLY A 106 -19.63 -14.13 11.85
CA GLY A 106 -20.88 -14.25 11.09
C GLY A 106 -20.83 -13.70 9.67
N ILE A 107 -19.68 -13.22 9.20
CA ILE A 107 -19.52 -12.79 7.81
C ILE A 107 -19.78 -13.95 6.84
N LYS A 108 -20.37 -13.61 5.70
CA LYS A 108 -20.67 -14.53 4.59
C LYS A 108 -19.87 -14.20 3.34
N LYS A 109 -19.44 -12.94 3.22
CA LYS A 109 -18.52 -12.48 2.20
C LYS A 109 -17.62 -11.39 2.78
N TYR A 110 -16.33 -11.53 2.52
CA TYR A 110 -15.34 -10.48 2.69
C TYR A 110 -15.05 -9.86 1.32
N ARG A 111 -14.88 -8.54 1.28
CA ARG A 111 -14.34 -7.84 0.11
C ARG A 111 -13.34 -6.80 0.58
N LEU A 112 -12.23 -6.65 -0.11
CA LEU A 112 -11.24 -5.61 0.14
C LEU A 112 -10.88 -4.95 -1.18
N ARG A 113 -10.77 -3.62 -1.17
CA ARG A 113 -10.22 -2.83 -2.27
C ARG A 113 -9.01 -2.06 -1.75
N VAL A 114 -7.83 -2.31 -2.31
CA VAL A 114 -6.56 -1.65 -1.98
C VAL A 114 -6.20 -0.69 -3.12
N GLU A 115 -5.78 0.53 -2.79
CA GLU A 115 -5.37 1.54 -3.77
C GLU A 115 -4.17 1.04 -4.60
N ALA A 116 -4.20 1.37 -5.90
CA ALA A 116 -3.23 0.91 -6.89
C ALA A 116 -1.76 1.11 -6.48
N ASP A 117 -1.39 2.23 -5.88
CA ASP A 117 -0.01 2.54 -5.46
C ASP A 117 0.43 1.76 -4.20
N ARG A 118 -0.52 1.25 -3.41
CA ARG A 118 -0.26 0.45 -2.20
C ARG A 118 -0.23 -1.06 -2.44
N VAL A 119 -0.66 -1.52 -3.62
CA VAL A 119 -0.78 -2.96 -3.91
C VAL A 119 0.54 -3.71 -3.72
N ALA A 120 1.65 -3.17 -4.23
CA ALA A 120 2.95 -3.84 -4.12
C ALA A 120 3.36 -3.99 -2.65
N ASP A 121 3.23 -2.93 -1.85
CA ASP A 121 3.53 -2.95 -0.42
C ASP A 121 2.59 -3.88 0.35
N TYR A 122 1.33 -3.98 -0.06
CA TYR A 122 0.33 -4.84 0.57
C TYR A 122 0.60 -6.31 0.32
N LEU A 123 0.98 -6.66 -0.91
CA LEU A 123 1.30 -8.05 -1.29
C LEU A 123 2.67 -8.47 -0.76
N ASN A 124 3.62 -7.54 -0.69
CA ASN A 124 4.94 -7.76 -0.11
C ASN A 124 4.95 -7.44 1.40
N ASN A 125 3.95 -7.90 2.15
CA ASN A 125 3.84 -7.66 3.58
C ASN A 125 4.67 -8.65 4.42
N GLU A 126 5.92 -8.90 4.03
CA GLU A 126 6.90 -9.37 5.01
C GLU A 126 6.98 -8.30 6.10
N ARG A 127 6.86 -8.68 7.38
CA ARG A 127 6.91 -7.73 8.52
C ARG A 127 8.06 -6.77 8.31
N TYR A 128 7.72 -5.53 7.94
CA TYR A 128 8.68 -4.61 7.35
C TYR A 128 9.65 -4.15 8.43
N VAL A 129 10.93 -4.41 8.23
CA VAL A 129 12.02 -3.79 8.99
C VAL A 129 12.34 -2.48 8.28
N PHE A 130 12.24 -1.36 8.99
CA PHE A 130 12.36 -0.02 8.41
C PHE A 130 13.69 0.14 7.63
N PRO A 131 13.66 0.55 6.35
CA PRO A 131 14.80 0.53 5.43
C PRO A 131 15.74 1.72 5.64
N VAL A 132 15.28 2.76 6.32
CA VAL A 132 16.06 3.97 6.60
C VAL A 132 16.16 4.11 8.10
N GLU A 133 17.31 3.70 8.63
CA GLU A 133 17.57 3.76 10.06
C GLU A 133 17.87 5.19 10.51
N HIS A 134 18.22 6.16 9.63
CA HIS A 134 18.74 7.47 10.04
C HIS A 134 18.37 8.64 9.11
N GLY A 135 18.14 9.83 9.68
CA GLY A 135 17.85 11.07 8.95
C GLY A 135 18.15 12.33 9.78
N TYR A 136 18.19 13.50 9.14
CA TYR A 136 18.62 14.76 9.78
C TYR A 136 17.64 15.90 9.52
N LYS A 137 17.29 16.67 10.56
CA LYS A 137 16.52 17.92 10.48
C LYS A 137 17.22 19.00 11.31
N GLY A 138 17.84 19.96 10.62
CA GLY A 138 18.65 21.00 11.27
C GLY A 138 19.81 20.41 12.06
N LEU A 139 19.85 20.66 13.38
CA LEU A 139 20.87 20.13 14.31
C LEU A 139 20.42 18.85 15.04
N SER A 140 19.31 18.25 14.62
CA SER A 140 18.77 17.01 15.20
C SER A 140 18.99 15.84 14.25
N ASN A 141 19.45 14.73 14.81
CA ASN A 141 19.54 13.42 14.16
C ASN A 141 18.35 12.57 14.61
N TYR A 142 17.72 11.88 13.68
CA TYR A 142 16.60 10.98 13.90
C TYR A 142 17.04 9.58 13.50
N GLN A 143 16.72 8.58 14.33
CA GLN A 143 17.01 7.19 14.05
C GLN A 143 15.83 6.30 14.42
N ILE A 144 15.54 5.27 13.62
CA ILE A 144 14.66 4.17 14.03
C ILE A 144 15.52 3.07 14.63
N SER A 145 15.32 2.76 15.91
CA SER A 145 16.06 1.70 16.61
C SER A 145 15.37 0.33 16.47
N ALA A 146 14.05 0.33 16.38
CA ALA A 146 13.23 -0.86 16.17
C ALA A 146 11.86 -0.49 15.58
N GLY A 147 11.22 -1.43 14.91
CA GLY A 147 9.82 -1.28 14.57
C GLY A 147 9.26 -2.41 13.71
N GLU A 148 7.94 -2.42 13.60
CA GLU A 148 7.18 -3.36 12.79
C GLU A 148 6.08 -2.64 12.01
N ARG A 149 5.74 -3.19 10.85
CA ARG A 149 4.51 -2.86 10.13
C ARG A 149 3.53 -4.02 10.21
N LYS A 150 2.27 -3.73 10.53
CA LYS A 150 1.16 -4.69 10.58
C LYS A 150 0.01 -4.24 9.69
N ILE A 151 -0.71 -5.20 9.13
CA ILE A 151 -2.01 -4.96 8.50
C ILE A 151 -3.07 -4.95 9.59
N ARG A 152 -3.91 -3.92 9.62
CA ARG A 152 -5.02 -3.79 10.57
C ARG A 152 -6.27 -3.22 9.89
N SER A 153 -7.41 -3.53 10.48
CA SER A 153 -8.72 -2.92 10.21
C SER A 153 -8.96 -1.78 11.20
N ALA A 154 -9.40 -0.62 10.74
CA ALA A 154 -9.83 0.46 11.63
C ALA A 154 -11.07 0.05 12.44
N ASP A 155 -11.09 0.46 13.70
CA ASP A 155 -12.22 0.15 14.59
C ASP A 155 -13.49 0.92 14.20
N GLU A 156 -13.30 2.13 13.67
CA GLU A 156 -14.41 2.97 13.22
C GLU A 156 -14.97 2.48 11.87
N ALA A 157 -16.29 2.40 11.80
CA ALA A 157 -16.99 2.02 10.58
C ALA A 157 -17.17 3.24 9.67
N ILE A 158 -16.88 3.06 8.39
CA ILE A 158 -17.11 4.07 7.35
C ILE A 158 -18.58 4.06 6.95
N ALA A 159 -19.18 5.24 6.86
CA ALA A 159 -20.56 5.39 6.44
C ALA A 159 -20.76 4.93 4.99
N LEU A 160 -21.77 4.09 4.77
CA LEU A 160 -22.15 3.58 3.45
C LEU A 160 -23.48 4.19 2.99
N THR A 161 -23.56 4.50 1.70
CA THR A 161 -24.82 4.86 1.05
C THR A 161 -25.41 3.63 0.38
N LYS A 162 -26.71 3.35 0.61
CA LYS A 162 -27.43 2.24 -0.01
C LYS A 162 -28.58 2.73 -0.89
N LYS A 163 -28.60 2.30 -2.16
CA LYS A 163 -29.74 2.48 -3.08
C LYS A 163 -30.13 1.12 -3.66
N ASN A 164 -31.28 0.59 -3.27
CA ASN A 164 -31.70 -0.78 -3.58
C ASN A 164 -30.64 -1.80 -3.11
N THR A 165 -30.07 -2.60 -4.02
CA THR A 165 -28.99 -3.56 -3.75
C THR A 165 -27.60 -2.98 -4.01
N ASN A 166 -27.48 -1.70 -4.35
CA ASN A 166 -26.20 -1.06 -4.60
C ASN A 166 -25.74 -0.33 -3.34
N TRP A 167 -24.48 -0.59 -2.97
CA TRP A 167 -23.79 0.04 -1.87
C TRP A 167 -22.65 0.89 -2.44
N ALA A 168 -22.42 2.04 -1.84
CA ALA A 168 -21.37 2.95 -2.24
C ALA A 168 -20.71 3.61 -1.03
N VAL A 169 -19.45 3.97 -1.19
CA VAL A 169 -18.67 4.79 -0.28
C VAL A 169 -17.96 5.87 -1.07
N GLU A 170 -17.94 7.07 -0.52
CA GLU A 170 -17.15 8.20 -1.00
C GLU A 170 -16.57 8.83 0.26
N THR A 171 -15.26 8.71 0.47
CA THR A 171 -14.62 9.11 1.72
C THR A 171 -13.17 9.52 1.52
N THR A 172 -12.67 10.34 2.43
CA THR A 172 -11.27 10.69 2.55
C THR A 172 -10.78 10.20 3.91
N LEU A 173 -9.82 9.29 3.89
CA LEU A 173 -9.23 8.67 5.08
C LEU A 173 -7.88 9.35 5.35
N PRO A 174 -7.69 10.06 6.47
CA PRO A 174 -6.40 10.67 6.80
C PRO A 174 -5.38 9.60 7.22
N VAL A 175 -4.10 9.91 7.05
CA VAL A 175 -3.03 9.24 7.81
C VAL A 175 -3.09 9.78 9.24
N GLU A 176 -3.08 8.90 10.23
CA GLU A 176 -3.10 9.27 11.64
C GLU A 176 -1.73 9.06 12.28
N TYR A 177 -1.28 10.07 13.02
CA TYR A 177 -0.01 10.08 13.74
C TYR A 177 -0.28 10.06 15.24
N SER A 178 0.51 9.30 16.01
CA SER A 178 0.41 9.31 17.48
C SER A 178 0.73 10.67 18.09
N ASP A 179 1.64 11.41 17.47
CA ASP A 179 2.19 12.69 17.92
C ASP A 179 2.99 13.38 16.80
N ASP A 180 3.46 14.59 17.07
CA ASP A 180 4.28 15.40 16.15
C ASP A 180 5.64 14.74 15.82
N LEU A 181 6.16 13.85 16.70
CA LEU A 181 7.43 13.16 16.44
C LEU A 181 7.24 12.06 15.39
N ALA A 182 6.10 11.36 15.41
CA ALA A 182 5.71 10.39 14.39
C ALA A 182 5.59 11.06 13.01
N GLU A 183 4.94 12.23 12.94
CA GLU A 183 4.81 13.02 11.72
C GLU A 183 6.19 13.50 11.21
N ASP A 184 6.99 14.10 12.09
CA ASP A 184 8.36 14.52 11.77
C ASP A 184 9.22 13.36 11.22
N ALA A 185 9.06 12.16 11.78
CA ALA A 185 9.85 10.99 11.40
C ALA A 185 9.58 10.55 9.96
N VAL A 186 8.34 10.65 9.46
CA VAL A 186 8.01 10.31 8.07
C VAL A 186 8.83 11.11 7.09
N ASP A 187 8.84 12.44 7.25
CA ASP A 187 9.55 13.35 6.36
C ASP A 187 11.07 13.18 6.47
N VAL A 188 11.58 13.13 7.71
CA VAL A 188 13.02 13.13 7.97
C VAL A 188 13.67 11.82 7.54
N LEU A 189 12.98 10.70 7.78
CA LEU A 189 13.46 9.37 7.44
C LEU A 189 13.00 8.91 6.06
N LYS A 190 12.25 9.76 5.33
CA LYS A 190 11.73 9.48 3.99
C LYS A 190 10.97 8.15 3.96
N MET A 191 10.13 7.95 4.95
CA MET A 191 9.30 6.75 5.07
C MET A 191 8.32 6.73 3.89
N ASN A 192 8.07 5.54 3.34
CA ASN A 192 7.07 5.37 2.28
C ASN A 192 5.65 5.30 2.87
N VAL A 193 5.25 6.37 3.55
CA VAL A 193 3.88 6.58 4.04
C VAL A 193 3.23 7.60 3.10
N SER A 194 1.99 7.33 2.68
CA SER A 194 1.25 8.08 1.66
C SER A 194 1.08 9.57 1.97
N SER A 195 0.47 10.25 1.01
CA SER A 195 0.08 11.67 0.88
C SER A 195 -0.63 12.36 2.05
N GLY A 196 -0.58 11.82 3.26
CA GLY A 196 -1.32 12.30 4.44
C GLY A 196 -2.81 11.96 4.38
N LYS A 197 -3.31 11.43 3.26
CA LYS A 197 -4.69 10.96 3.07
C LYS A 197 -4.82 9.98 1.91
N LEU A 198 -5.89 9.20 1.94
CA LEU A 198 -6.39 8.31 0.90
C LEU A 198 -7.83 8.71 0.53
N GLU A 199 -8.11 8.97 -0.74
CA GLU A 199 -9.46 9.21 -1.24
C GLU A 199 -10.02 7.95 -1.90
N MET A 200 -11.22 7.55 -1.49
CA MET A 200 -11.85 6.32 -1.95
C MET A 200 -13.27 6.59 -2.44
N ASP A 201 -13.50 6.24 -3.70
CA ASP A 201 -14.83 6.11 -4.30
C ASP A 201 -15.01 4.68 -4.80
N ASP A 202 -15.97 3.98 -4.22
CA ASP A 202 -16.24 2.60 -4.54
C ASP A 202 -17.74 2.29 -4.47
N SER A 203 -18.21 1.51 -5.45
CA SER A 203 -19.60 1.09 -5.51
C SER A 203 -19.72 -0.33 -6.03
N PHE A 204 -20.64 -1.09 -5.43
CA PHE A 204 -20.87 -2.48 -5.81
C PHE A 204 -22.28 -2.94 -5.46
N ARG A 205 -22.71 -4.01 -6.12
CA ARG A 205 -23.99 -4.66 -5.85
C ARG A 205 -23.81 -5.76 -4.82
N ALA A 206 -24.61 -5.75 -3.76
CA ALA A 206 -24.61 -6.74 -2.70
C ALA A 206 -26.02 -6.94 -2.12
N ASP A 207 -26.47 -8.20 -2.11
CA ASP A 207 -27.75 -8.62 -1.53
C ASP A 207 -27.56 -9.22 -0.14
N TYR A 208 -26.96 -8.41 0.75
CA TYR A 208 -26.74 -8.74 2.15
C TYR A 208 -27.56 -7.81 3.04
N LYS A 209 -27.97 -8.33 4.20
CA LYS A 209 -28.78 -7.56 5.16
C LYS A 209 -27.94 -6.45 5.78
N LYS A 210 -26.68 -6.76 6.10
CA LYS A 210 -25.73 -5.81 6.67
C LYS A 210 -24.44 -5.83 5.87
N VAL A 211 -23.96 -4.64 5.54
CA VAL A 211 -22.62 -4.41 5.01
C VAL A 211 -21.99 -3.37 5.92
N GLU A 212 -20.83 -3.71 6.46
CA GLU A 212 -19.97 -2.81 7.23
C GLU A 212 -18.73 -2.50 6.38
N ALA A 213 -18.22 -1.27 6.45
CA ALA A 213 -17.00 -0.87 5.78
C ALA A 213 -16.03 -0.32 6.82
N HIS A 214 -14.76 -0.69 6.71
CA HIS A 214 -13.68 -0.23 7.59
C HIS A 214 -12.47 0.12 6.74
N ALA A 215 -11.68 1.10 7.19
CA ALA A 215 -10.41 1.38 6.54
C ALA A 215 -9.47 0.19 6.77
N LYS A 216 -8.86 -0.30 5.69
CA LYS A 216 -7.74 -1.22 5.77
C LYS A 216 -6.48 -0.37 5.87
N MET A 217 -5.61 -0.67 6.83
CA MET A 217 -4.47 0.17 7.16
C MET A 217 -3.18 -0.62 7.28
N PHE A 218 -2.07 0.02 6.97
CA PHE A 218 -0.80 -0.32 7.58
C PHE A 218 -0.64 0.44 8.89
N ARG A 219 -0.44 -0.30 9.98
CA ARG A 219 0.00 0.25 11.25
C ARG A 219 1.50 0.09 11.39
N TYR A 220 2.21 1.21 11.46
CA TYR A 220 3.62 1.29 11.76
C TYR A 220 3.77 1.55 13.26
N ASN A 221 4.46 0.65 13.97
CA ASN A 221 4.87 0.88 15.35
C ASN A 221 6.39 0.87 15.38
N PHE A 222 7.01 1.95 15.80
CA PHE A 222 8.47 2.06 15.79
C PHE A 222 8.98 2.99 16.87
N THR A 223 10.23 2.79 17.25
CA THR A 223 10.92 3.61 18.24
C THR A 223 11.81 4.61 17.52
N VAL A 224 11.57 5.90 17.75
CA VAL A 224 12.36 7.00 17.18
C VAL A 224 13.28 7.56 18.24
N GLU A 225 14.58 7.54 17.96
CA GLU A 225 15.58 8.29 18.70
C GLU A 225 15.80 9.65 18.03
N LYS A 226 15.60 10.73 18.78
CA LYS A 226 15.96 12.09 18.37
C LYS A 226 17.12 12.60 19.21
N ASN A 227 18.26 12.83 18.57
CA ASN A 227 19.48 13.33 19.18
C ASN A 227 19.75 14.76 18.71
N SER A 228 19.53 15.75 19.57
CA SER A 228 19.87 17.16 19.28
C SER A 228 21.26 17.51 19.79
N LEU A 229 22.04 18.22 18.97
CA LEU A 229 23.37 18.77 19.34
C LEU A 229 23.33 19.71 20.56
N LEU A 230 22.14 20.20 20.93
CA LEU A 230 21.94 21.31 21.87
C LEU A 230 21.21 20.94 23.18
N VAL A 231 21.10 19.66 23.59
CA VAL A 231 20.85 19.17 24.99
C VAL A 231 19.78 18.07 25.18
N PHE A 232 19.12 17.50 24.17
CA PHE A 232 18.17 16.39 24.43
C PHE A 232 18.34 15.21 23.47
N LYS A 233 18.58 14.03 24.08
CA LYS A 233 18.31 12.72 23.50
C LYS A 233 16.92 12.31 23.99
N SER A 234 15.98 12.11 23.09
CA SER A 234 14.70 11.48 23.38
C SER A 234 14.58 10.19 22.59
N GLU A 235 13.95 9.19 23.18
CA GLU A 235 13.62 7.92 22.55
C GLU A 235 12.16 7.65 22.90
N GLU A 236 11.31 7.57 21.88
CA GLU A 236 9.87 7.45 22.04
C GLU A 236 9.32 6.41 21.09
N GLU A 237 8.38 5.59 21.58
CA GLU A 237 7.59 4.70 20.74
C GLU A 237 6.45 5.50 20.11
N VAL A 238 6.42 5.50 18.78
CA VAL A 238 5.45 6.26 17.99
C VAL A 238 4.68 5.32 17.06
N GLN A 239 3.50 5.78 16.64
CA GLN A 239 2.61 5.02 15.77
C GLN A 239 2.14 5.86 14.59
N ILE A 240 2.01 5.20 13.44
CA ILE A 240 1.39 5.76 12.24
C ILE A 240 0.37 4.76 11.71
N ASP A 241 -0.85 5.22 11.48
CA ASP A 241 -1.89 4.46 10.77
C ASP A 241 -2.08 5.05 9.37
N GLU A 242 -1.63 4.30 8.36
CA GLU A 242 -1.74 4.67 6.95
C GLU A 242 -2.90 3.90 6.31
N PRO A 243 -3.96 4.57 5.86
CA PRO A 243 -5.02 3.91 5.11
C PRO A 243 -4.52 3.48 3.73
N ILE A 244 -4.80 2.23 3.36
CA ILE A 244 -4.41 1.63 2.08
C ILE A 244 -5.60 1.19 1.22
N GLY A 245 -6.80 1.21 1.81
CA GLY A 245 -8.00 0.71 1.14
C GLY A 245 -9.20 0.62 2.06
N ILE A 246 -10.27 -0.01 1.56
CA ILE A 246 -11.49 -0.25 2.31
C ILE A 246 -11.84 -1.73 2.28
N GLU A 247 -12.06 -2.30 3.46
CA GLU A 247 -12.62 -3.64 3.62
C GLU A 247 -14.11 -3.60 3.94
N TYR A 248 -14.82 -4.61 3.45
CA TYR A 248 -16.26 -4.74 3.55
C TYR A 248 -16.62 -6.10 4.14
N LEU A 249 -17.38 -6.07 5.22
CA LEU A 249 -17.86 -7.25 5.92
C LEU A 249 -19.36 -7.41 5.63
N MET A 250 -19.72 -8.48 4.91
CA MET A 250 -21.10 -8.71 4.48
C MET A 250 -21.73 -9.85 5.29
N LYS A 251 -22.81 -9.54 6.01
CA LYS A 251 -23.52 -10.43 6.95
C LYS A 251 -24.97 -10.67 6.54
#